data_AF-A0A971BT22-F1
#
_entry.id   AF-A0A971BT22-F1
#
_cell.length_a   1.000
_cell.length_b   1.000
_cell.length_c   1.000
_cell.angle_alpha   90.00
_cell.angle_beta   90.00
_cell.angle_gamma   90.00
#
_symmetry.space_group_name_H-M   'P 1'
#
loop_
_entity.id
_entity.type
_entity.pdbx_description
1 polymer ?
#
loop_
_entity_poly.entity_id
_entity_poly.type
_entity_poly.pdbx_seq_one_letter_code
_entity_poly.pdbx_strand_id
1 'polypeptide(L)'
;MKSLEIKRYQKSITNYFLDIILALSIISVLASSYILWFVIPRGYGVHFDMCGNEGMGFGGNYFTALGIPRYLWIEIHNWASVILLGLVLLHLLLHWSWLGEMFKRVNSQFGGTVRKAGEQLIASITLFILFMVDCFSGFVLWLMLPRGALDYFYMLQGGGRTFWGLQRNVWLDIHVWVSVSIAAIVIIHIILNWRWVVELSKRIIEWFRGLFINRNKKESVQ
;
A
#
# COMPACT_ATOMS: atom_id res chain seq x y z
N MET A 1 -7.62 -35.98 -14.53
CA MET A 1 -6.99 -34.77 -15.10
C MET A 1 -7.84 -33.51 -14.99
N LYS A 2 -9.11 -33.47 -15.45
CA LYS A 2 -9.96 -32.26 -15.44
C LYS A 2 -10.12 -31.57 -14.06
N SER A 3 -10.22 -32.31 -12.96
CA SER A 3 -10.46 -31.72 -11.63
C SER A 3 -9.28 -30.94 -11.04
N LEU A 4 -8.04 -31.36 -11.31
CA LEU A 4 -6.83 -30.67 -10.85
C LEU A 4 -6.60 -29.37 -11.61
N GLU A 5 -6.87 -29.38 -12.93
CA GLU A 5 -6.80 -28.18 -13.76
C GLU A 5 -7.84 -27.13 -13.32
N ILE A 6 -9.06 -27.56 -13.02
CA ILE A 6 -10.11 -26.67 -12.49
C ILE A 6 -9.68 -26.05 -11.15
N LYS A 7 -9.14 -26.84 -10.21
CA LYS A 7 -8.65 -26.31 -8.93
C LYS A 7 -7.51 -25.31 -9.09
N ARG A 8 -6.53 -25.62 -9.95
CA ARG A 8 -5.40 -24.74 -10.24
C ARG A 8 -5.85 -23.43 -10.91
N TYR A 9 -6.82 -23.53 -11.80
CA TYR A 9 -7.43 -22.40 -12.49
C TYR A 9 -8.21 -21.49 -11.52
N GLN A 10 -9.03 -22.07 -10.65
CA GLN A 10 -9.79 -21.33 -9.64
C GLN A 10 -8.87 -20.60 -8.65
N LYS A 11 -7.77 -21.25 -8.21
CA LYS A 11 -6.74 -20.60 -7.38
C LYS A 11 -6.12 -19.39 -8.07
N SER A 12 -5.83 -19.49 -9.38
CA SER A 12 -5.28 -18.39 -10.16
C SER A 12 -6.23 -17.18 -10.23
N ILE A 13 -7.54 -17.44 -10.32
CA ILE A 13 -8.56 -16.38 -10.31
C ILE A 13 -8.64 -15.73 -8.92
N THR A 14 -8.69 -16.52 -7.85
CA THR A 14 -8.75 -15.99 -6.48
C THR A 14 -7.55 -15.08 -6.18
N ASN A 15 -6.34 -15.50 -6.54
CA ASN A 15 -5.14 -14.69 -6.35
C ASN A 15 -5.23 -13.37 -7.14
N TYR A 16 -5.73 -13.41 -8.38
CA TYR A 16 -5.87 -12.19 -9.18
C TYR A 16 -6.88 -11.20 -8.59
N PHE A 17 -8.02 -11.69 -8.07
CA PHE A 17 -8.97 -10.80 -7.38
C PHE A 17 -8.35 -10.18 -6.13
N LEU A 18 -7.58 -10.95 -5.37
CA LEU A 18 -6.81 -10.40 -4.25
C LEU A 18 -5.87 -9.29 -4.73
N ASP A 19 -5.13 -9.50 -5.82
CA ASP A 19 -4.18 -8.53 -6.36
C ASP A 19 -4.89 -7.25 -6.86
N ILE A 20 -6.10 -7.35 -7.42
CA ILE A 20 -6.91 -6.17 -7.77
C ILE A 20 -7.30 -5.39 -6.52
N ILE A 21 -7.83 -6.08 -5.50
CA ILE A 21 -8.26 -5.43 -4.26
C ILE A 21 -7.06 -4.79 -3.54
N LEU A 22 -5.91 -5.45 -3.59
CA LEU A 22 -4.65 -4.92 -3.09
C LEU A 22 -4.25 -3.65 -3.84
N ALA A 23 -4.29 -3.66 -5.18
CA ALA A 23 -3.97 -2.48 -6.00
C ALA A 23 -4.90 -1.30 -5.72
N LEU A 24 -6.22 -1.55 -5.60
CA LEU A 24 -7.19 -0.52 -5.23
C LEU A 24 -6.93 0.04 -3.83
N SER A 25 -6.53 -0.81 -2.88
CA SER A 25 -6.18 -0.39 -1.52
C SER A 25 -4.92 0.48 -1.50
N ILE A 26 -3.90 0.12 -2.29
CA ILE A 26 -2.70 0.95 -2.48
C ILE A 26 -3.08 2.32 -3.05
N ILE A 27 -3.95 2.38 -4.06
CA ILE A 27 -4.44 3.65 -4.64
C ILE A 27 -5.17 4.49 -3.59
N SER A 28 -6.02 3.88 -2.77
CA SER A 28 -6.73 4.57 -1.69
C SER A 28 -5.78 5.19 -0.66
N VAL A 29 -4.76 4.43 -0.24
CA VAL A 29 -3.73 4.92 0.69
C VAL A 29 -2.91 6.04 0.03
N LEU A 30 -2.45 5.87 -1.21
CA LEU A 30 -1.69 6.91 -1.92
C LEU A 30 -2.49 8.19 -2.13
N ALA A 31 -3.79 8.09 -2.47
CA ALA A 31 -4.66 9.24 -2.67
C ALA A 31 -4.87 10.01 -1.35
N SER A 32 -5.16 9.30 -0.26
CA SER A 32 -5.29 9.92 1.06
C SER A 32 -3.96 10.51 1.56
N SER A 33 -2.82 9.84 1.33
CA SER A 33 -1.48 10.38 1.61
C SER A 33 -1.20 11.66 0.83
N TYR A 34 -1.50 11.67 -0.48
CA TYR A 34 -1.30 12.83 -1.33
C TYR A 34 -2.11 14.02 -0.84
N ILE A 35 -3.38 13.80 -0.47
CA ILE A 35 -4.22 14.84 0.11
C ILE A 35 -3.60 15.34 1.41
N LEU A 36 -3.23 14.45 2.33
CA LEU A 36 -2.66 14.82 3.62
C LEU A 36 -1.28 15.50 3.52
N TRP A 37 -0.50 15.23 2.48
CA TRP A 37 0.86 15.74 2.31
C TRP A 37 0.97 16.96 1.39
N PHE A 38 0.12 17.09 0.36
CA PHE A 38 0.21 18.19 -0.61
C PHE A 38 -0.99 19.13 -0.60
N VAL A 39 -2.20 18.62 -0.36
CA VAL A 39 -3.42 19.45 -0.40
C VAL A 39 -3.69 20.10 0.95
N ILE A 40 -3.61 19.31 2.02
CA ILE A 40 -3.80 19.75 3.41
C ILE A 40 -2.58 19.39 4.29
N PRO A 41 -1.35 19.75 3.87
CA PRO A 41 -0.11 19.46 4.60
C PRO A 41 -0.12 20.00 6.03
N ARG A 42 -0.79 21.14 6.21
CA ARG A 42 -0.67 21.98 7.39
C ARG A 42 -1.41 21.38 8.58
N GLY A 43 -0.65 20.66 9.40
CA GLY A 43 -0.77 20.72 10.85
C GLY A 43 0.53 21.26 11.46
N TYR A 44 1.06 22.33 10.87
CA TYR A 44 2.19 23.08 11.39
C TYR A 44 1.64 24.12 12.36
N GLY A 45 2.00 24.02 13.64
CA GLY A 45 2.06 25.21 14.47
C GLY A 45 3.17 26.12 13.95
N VAL A 46 3.13 27.38 14.38
CA VAL A 46 3.98 28.52 14.03
C VAL A 46 4.39 28.68 12.55
N HIS A 47 3.69 29.60 11.90
CA HIS A 47 4.35 30.66 11.15
C HIS A 47 4.22 31.95 11.97
N PHE A 48 5.30 32.74 12.03
CA PHE A 48 5.36 34.07 12.63
C PHE A 48 4.70 35.16 11.74
N ASP A 49 3.70 34.81 10.92
CA ASP A 49 3.06 35.76 10.03
C ASP A 49 1.59 35.95 10.42
N MET A 50 1.25 37.19 10.75
CA MET A 50 -0.04 37.63 11.24
C MET A 50 -1.05 37.68 10.09
N CYS A 51 -1.61 36.53 9.70
CA CYS A 51 -2.78 36.46 8.85
C CYS A 51 -3.66 35.24 9.22
N GLY A 52 -4.79 35.52 9.88
CA GLY A 52 -5.98 34.65 9.94
C GLY A 52 -5.94 33.45 10.89
N ASN A 53 -6.86 33.43 11.85
CA ASN A 53 -7.02 32.47 12.96
C ASN A 53 -7.47 31.03 12.56
N GLU A 54 -7.04 30.46 11.43
CA GLU A 54 -7.67 29.22 10.91
C GLU A 54 -6.79 27.96 10.89
N GLY A 55 -5.56 28.02 11.41
CA GLY A 55 -4.62 26.90 11.31
C GLY A 55 -4.10 26.31 12.62
N MET A 56 -4.54 26.80 13.78
CA MET A 56 -3.91 26.49 15.07
C MET A 56 -4.79 25.61 15.95
N GLY A 57 -4.24 24.51 16.46
CA GLY A 57 -4.96 23.63 17.38
C GLY A 57 -6.20 23.01 16.74
N PHE A 58 -7.29 22.90 17.49
CA PHE A 58 -8.58 22.33 17.08
C PHE A 58 -8.94 22.69 15.62
N GLY A 59 -8.73 23.94 15.19
CA GLY A 59 -9.01 24.48 13.85
C GLY A 59 -8.30 23.79 12.67
N GLY A 60 -7.04 23.37 12.80
CA GLY A 60 -6.28 22.76 11.69
C GLY A 60 -6.79 21.38 11.27
N ASN A 61 -7.53 20.70 12.15
CA ASN A 61 -8.23 19.46 11.82
C ASN A 61 -9.53 19.69 11.03
N TYR A 62 -10.07 20.90 11.05
CA TYR A 62 -11.29 21.27 10.31
C TYR A 62 -10.99 21.75 8.89
N PHE A 63 -9.73 21.99 8.53
CA PHE A 63 -9.39 22.33 7.15
C PHE A 63 -9.85 21.19 6.24
N THR A 64 -10.64 21.53 5.22
CA THR A 64 -11.30 20.53 4.39
C THR A 64 -10.59 20.37 3.05
N ALA A 65 -10.58 19.14 2.56
CA ALA A 65 -10.34 18.84 1.14
C ALA A 65 -11.52 18.02 0.65
N LEU A 66 -12.09 18.41 -0.49
CA LEU A 66 -13.31 17.79 -1.04
C LEU A 66 -14.49 17.82 -0.05
N GLY A 67 -14.59 18.86 0.78
CA GLY A 67 -15.61 18.98 1.84
C GLY A 67 -15.42 18.03 3.03
N ILE A 68 -14.36 17.21 3.03
CA ILE A 68 -14.01 16.27 4.11
C ILE A 68 -12.94 16.92 4.99
N PRO A 69 -13.15 17.02 6.32
CA PRO A 69 -12.18 17.61 7.22
C PRO A 69 -10.91 16.77 7.34
N ARG A 70 -9.79 17.42 7.61
CA ARG A 70 -8.47 16.78 7.70
C ARG A 70 -8.42 15.59 8.65
N TYR A 71 -9.07 15.67 9.81
CA TYR A 71 -9.07 14.52 10.74
C TYR A 71 -9.75 13.28 10.12
N LEU A 72 -10.80 13.48 9.32
CA LEU A 72 -11.48 12.38 8.64
C LEU A 72 -10.61 11.81 7.51
N TRP A 73 -9.82 12.64 6.82
CA TRP A 73 -8.79 12.16 5.89
C TRP A 73 -7.71 11.32 6.58
N ILE A 74 -7.30 11.67 7.81
CA ILE A 74 -6.39 10.85 8.62
C ILE A 74 -7.04 9.49 8.94
N GLU A 75 -8.30 9.48 9.37
CA GLU A 75 -9.01 8.22 9.67
C GLU A 75 -9.13 7.34 8.43
N ILE A 76 -9.51 7.93 7.28
CA ILE A 76 -9.55 7.21 5.99
C ILE A 76 -8.18 6.61 5.68
N HIS A 77 -7.11 7.38 5.82
CA HIS A 77 -5.75 6.90 5.59
C HIS A 77 -5.39 5.75 6.54
N ASN A 78 -5.63 5.89 7.84
CA ASN A 78 -5.30 4.88 8.84
C ASN A 78 -6.04 3.56 8.59
N TRP A 79 -7.36 3.61 8.37
CA TRP A 79 -8.15 2.41 8.14
C TRP A 79 -7.86 1.77 6.77
N ALA A 80 -7.62 2.58 5.73
CA ALA A 80 -7.15 2.07 4.45
C ALA A 80 -5.79 1.36 4.59
N SER A 81 -4.88 1.90 5.40
CA SER A 81 -3.58 1.30 5.70
C SER A 81 -3.70 -0.01 6.50
N VAL A 82 -4.64 -0.12 7.45
CA VAL A 82 -4.91 -1.39 8.16
C VAL A 82 -5.44 -2.47 7.20
N ILE A 83 -6.35 -2.10 6.30
CA ILE A 83 -6.85 -3.01 5.26
C ILE A 83 -5.70 -3.44 4.33
N LEU A 84 -4.88 -2.48 3.89
CA LEU A 84 -3.71 -2.76 3.06
C LEU A 84 -2.73 -3.72 3.75
N LEU A 85 -2.45 -3.52 5.04
CA LEU A 85 -1.62 -4.44 5.82
C LEU A 85 -2.18 -5.87 5.82
N GLY A 86 -3.47 -6.03 6.10
CA GLY A 86 -4.13 -7.34 6.04
C GLY A 86 -4.02 -8.00 4.67
N LEU A 87 -4.22 -7.23 3.59
CA LEU A 87 -4.14 -7.72 2.21
C LEU A 87 -2.71 -8.09 1.79
N VAL A 88 -1.70 -7.31 2.18
CA VAL A 88 -0.29 -7.63 1.92
C VAL A 88 0.10 -8.92 2.64
N LEU A 89 -0.28 -9.08 3.91
CA LEU A 89 -0.02 -10.32 4.65
C LEU A 89 -0.69 -11.52 3.97
N LEU A 90 -1.96 -11.38 3.56
CA LEU A 90 -2.66 -12.44 2.83
C LEU A 90 -1.99 -12.75 1.48
N HIS A 91 -1.56 -11.73 0.74
CA HIS A 91 -0.82 -11.89 -0.53
C HIS A 91 0.48 -12.68 -0.29
N LEU A 92 1.27 -12.33 0.73
CA LEU A 92 2.50 -13.05 1.08
C LEU A 92 2.23 -14.51 1.45
N LEU A 93 1.17 -14.78 2.23
CA LEU A 93 0.79 -16.14 2.61
C LEU A 93 0.40 -16.98 1.38
N LEU A 94 -0.37 -16.43 0.45
CA LEU A 94 -0.77 -17.14 -0.77
C LEU A 94 0.39 -17.38 -1.74
N HIS A 95 1.40 -16.51 -1.72
CA HIS A 95 2.57 -16.56 -2.59
C HIS A 95 3.81 -17.18 -1.94
N TRP A 96 3.70 -17.69 -0.70
CA TRP A 96 4.82 -18.26 0.05
C TRP A 96 5.57 -19.37 -0.67
N SER A 97 4.84 -20.28 -1.33
CA SER A 97 5.45 -21.39 -2.08
C SER A 97 6.27 -20.87 -3.28
N TRP A 98 5.77 -19.85 -3.97
CA TRP A 98 6.46 -19.23 -5.09
C TRP A 98 7.75 -18.56 -4.63
N LEU A 99 7.72 -17.88 -3.48
CA LEU A 99 8.91 -17.25 -2.90
C LEU A 99 9.98 -18.29 -2.58
N GLY A 100 9.60 -19.42 -1.96
CA GLY A 100 10.52 -20.53 -1.70
C GLY A 100 11.11 -21.16 -2.97
N GLU A 101 10.33 -21.27 -4.04
CA GLU A 101 10.84 -21.71 -5.35
C GLU A 101 11.81 -20.70 -5.97
N MET A 102 11.54 -19.39 -5.83
CA MET A 102 12.42 -18.33 -6.33
C MET A 102 13.78 -18.38 -5.65
N PHE A 103 13.81 -18.51 -4.31
CA PHE A 103 15.05 -18.69 -3.56
C PHE A 103 15.84 -19.92 -4.03
N LYS A 104 15.17 -21.06 -4.23
CA LYS A 104 15.82 -22.27 -4.74
C LYS A 104 16.42 -22.05 -6.13
N ARG A 105 15.70 -21.40 -7.04
CA ARG A 105 16.16 -21.13 -8.42
C ARG A 105 17.37 -20.19 -8.47
N VAL A 106 17.39 -19.16 -7.63
CA VAL A 106 18.55 -18.25 -7.52
C VAL A 106 19.75 -18.99 -6.92
N ASN A 107 19.53 -19.81 -5.88
CA ASN A 107 20.60 -20.55 -5.21
C ASN A 107 21.18 -21.70 -6.05
N SER A 108 20.37 -22.36 -6.88
CA SER A 108 20.82 -23.52 -7.67
C SER A 108 21.55 -23.17 -8.98
N GLN A 109 21.58 -21.91 -9.39
CA GLN A 109 22.17 -21.46 -10.66
C GLN A 109 23.16 -20.30 -10.51
N PHE A 110 24.14 -20.45 -9.62
CA PHE A 110 25.33 -19.60 -9.60
C PHE A 110 26.15 -19.81 -10.90
N GLY A 111 25.86 -19.03 -11.95
CA GLY A 111 26.65 -18.99 -13.20
C GLY A 111 25.85 -18.79 -14.51
N GLY A 112 24.52 -18.85 -14.49
CA GLY A 112 23.66 -18.63 -15.67
C GLY A 112 22.78 -17.38 -15.58
N THR A 113 22.16 -16.97 -16.69
CA THR A 113 21.30 -15.76 -16.79
C THR A 113 19.97 -15.91 -16.03
N VAL A 114 19.99 -15.92 -14.69
CA VAL A 114 18.81 -15.81 -13.80
C VAL A 114 18.43 -14.36 -13.47
N ARG A 115 18.89 -13.39 -14.27
CA ARG A 115 18.75 -11.95 -13.99
C ARG A 115 17.33 -11.55 -13.62
N LYS A 116 16.32 -12.02 -14.37
CA LYS A 116 14.90 -11.72 -14.12
C LYS A 116 14.37 -12.31 -12.80
N ALA A 117 14.78 -13.53 -12.46
CA ALA A 117 14.39 -14.18 -11.21
C ALA A 117 15.00 -13.47 -10.00
N GLY A 118 16.28 -13.06 -10.11
CA GLY A 118 16.95 -12.27 -9.10
C GLY A 118 16.35 -10.87 -8.94
N GLU A 119 16.08 -10.16 -10.05
CA GLU A 119 15.44 -8.84 -10.06
C GLU A 119 14.09 -8.87 -9.32
N GLN A 120 13.25 -9.88 -9.59
CA GLN A 120 11.96 -10.04 -8.91
C GLN A 120 12.13 -10.35 -7.42
N LEU A 121 13.05 -11.25 -7.07
CA LEU A 121 13.30 -11.60 -5.68
C LEU A 121 13.81 -10.40 -4.86
N ILE A 122 14.76 -9.64 -5.42
CA ILE A 122 15.28 -8.42 -4.80
C ILE A 122 14.14 -7.41 -4.60
N ALA A 123 13.34 -7.14 -5.64
CA ALA A 123 12.22 -6.21 -5.52
C ALA A 123 11.22 -6.65 -4.45
N SER A 124 10.88 -7.94 -4.36
CA SER A 124 9.98 -8.48 -3.34
C SER A 124 10.54 -8.32 -1.93
N ILE A 125 11.82 -8.63 -1.71
CA ILE A 125 12.47 -8.49 -0.40
C ILE A 125 12.56 -7.01 -0.01
N THR A 126 12.99 -6.14 -0.94
CA THR A 126 13.08 -4.70 -0.70
C THR A 126 11.71 -4.10 -0.37
N LEU A 127 10.66 -4.43 -1.14
CA LEU A 127 9.31 -3.98 -0.84
C LEU A 127 8.82 -4.46 0.52
N PHE A 128 9.10 -5.72 0.87
CA PHE A 128 8.71 -6.26 2.18
C PHE A 128 9.38 -5.50 3.33
N ILE A 129 10.70 -5.27 3.26
CA ILE A 129 11.44 -4.55 4.29
C ILE A 129 10.94 -3.11 4.41
N LEU A 130 10.81 -2.39 3.30
CA LEU A 130 10.32 -1.01 3.32
C LEU A 130 8.90 -0.94 3.87
N PHE A 131 8.02 -1.86 3.47
CA PHE A 131 6.65 -1.92 3.99
C PHE A 131 6.60 -2.18 5.50
N MET A 132 7.50 -3.00 6.05
CA MET A 132 7.60 -3.18 7.51
C MET A 132 8.03 -1.90 8.22
N VAL A 133 9.01 -1.16 7.67
CA VAL A 133 9.43 0.14 8.22
C VAL A 133 8.30 1.17 8.14
N ASP A 134 7.55 1.18 7.03
CA ASP A 134 6.41 2.08 6.81
C ASP A 134 5.27 1.81 7.80
N CYS A 135 4.88 0.54 7.96
CA CYS A 135 3.87 0.12 8.93
C CYS A 135 4.30 0.43 10.37
N PHE A 136 5.58 0.19 10.71
CA PHE A 136 6.08 0.48 12.04
C PHE A 136 6.10 1.98 12.34
N SER A 137 6.60 2.80 11.42
CA SER A 137 6.59 4.26 11.56
C SER A 137 5.17 4.82 11.60
N GLY A 138 4.24 4.29 10.79
CA GLY A 138 2.82 4.65 10.83
C GLY A 138 2.17 4.28 12.16
N PHE A 139 2.45 3.09 12.69
CA PHE A 139 1.98 2.65 14.01
C PHE A 139 2.51 3.56 15.14
N VAL A 140 3.80 3.92 15.11
CA VAL A 140 4.38 4.88 16.06
C VAL A 140 3.67 6.22 15.97
N LEU A 141 3.43 6.74 14.76
CA LEU A 141 2.75 8.02 14.55
C LEU A 141 1.26 8.00 14.95
N TRP A 142 0.61 6.84 14.83
CA TRP A 142 -0.81 6.70 15.14
C TRP A 142 -1.08 6.44 16.63
N LEU A 143 -0.32 5.53 17.27
CA LEU A 143 -0.64 5.08 18.64
C LEU A 143 0.34 5.61 19.70
N MET A 144 1.62 5.74 19.37
CA MET A 144 2.65 6.14 20.35
C MET A 144 2.83 7.66 20.41
N LEU A 145 2.78 8.32 19.26
CA LEU A 145 2.91 9.77 19.09
C LEU A 145 1.69 10.37 18.36
N PRO A 146 0.43 10.06 18.80
CA PRO A 146 -0.78 10.54 18.16
C PRO A 146 -0.83 12.06 18.21
N ARG A 147 -1.13 12.73 17.11
CA ARG A 147 -1.05 14.20 17.04
C ARG A 147 -1.93 14.86 18.11
N GLY A 148 -1.31 15.69 18.96
CA GLY A 148 -1.97 16.46 20.01
C GLY A 148 -2.04 17.94 19.68
N ALA A 149 -2.98 18.67 20.29
CA ALA A 149 -2.92 20.12 20.32
C ALA A 149 -1.59 20.55 20.96
N LEU A 150 -0.94 21.58 20.40
CA LEU A 150 0.35 22.15 20.85
C LEU A 150 1.62 21.30 20.58
N ASP A 151 1.52 20.11 19.99
CA ASP A 151 2.69 19.25 19.67
C ASP A 151 3.82 19.98 18.97
N TYR A 152 3.46 20.84 18.02
CA TYR A 152 4.42 21.62 17.26
C TYR A 152 5.15 22.67 18.14
N PHE A 153 4.42 23.31 19.05
CA PHE A 153 5.01 24.33 19.92
C PHE A 153 6.04 23.71 20.88
N TYR A 154 5.71 22.54 21.46
CA TYR A 154 6.65 21.79 22.28
C TYR A 154 7.86 21.29 21.49
N MET A 155 7.69 20.91 20.22
CA MET A 155 8.79 20.51 19.33
C MET A 155 9.82 21.65 19.15
N LEU A 156 9.37 22.88 18.88
CA LEU A 156 10.28 24.03 18.72
C LEU A 156 11.07 24.38 19.97
N GLN A 157 10.53 24.08 21.15
CA GLN A 157 11.20 24.31 22.43
C GLN A 157 12.11 23.14 22.85
N GLY A 158 12.29 22.13 21.99
CA GLY A 158 13.06 20.93 22.31
C GLY A 158 12.34 19.96 23.26
N GLY A 159 11.10 20.25 23.66
CA GLY A 159 10.23 19.41 24.49
C GLY A 159 9.27 18.51 23.70
N GLY A 160 9.52 18.33 22.39
CA GLY A 160 8.68 17.50 21.54
C GLY A 160 8.63 16.05 22.03
N ARG A 161 7.45 15.42 21.94
CA ARG A 161 7.30 14.01 22.31
C ARG A 161 8.20 13.13 21.46
N THR A 162 8.91 12.22 22.11
CA THR A 162 9.85 11.29 21.48
C THR A 162 9.39 9.86 21.66
N PHE A 163 9.78 9.01 20.72
CA PHE A 163 9.71 7.55 20.84
C PHE A 163 11.05 7.00 20.38
N TRP A 164 11.69 6.17 21.22
CA TRP A 164 13.07 5.69 21.00
C TRP A 164 14.08 6.80 20.72
N GLY A 165 13.97 7.91 21.44
CA GLY A 165 14.89 9.06 21.30
C GLY A 165 14.70 9.88 20.03
N LEU A 166 13.84 9.45 19.10
CA LEU A 166 13.50 10.19 17.89
C LEU A 166 12.23 11.01 18.12
N GLN A 167 12.26 12.28 17.68
CA GLN A 167 11.11 13.17 17.72
C GLN A 167 10.05 12.75 16.69
N ARG A 168 8.79 13.14 16.94
CA ARG A 168 7.65 12.82 16.06
C ARG A 168 7.85 13.25 14.60
N ASN A 169 8.46 14.40 14.35
CA ASN A 169 8.76 14.88 12.99
C ASN A 169 9.76 13.95 12.28
N VAL A 170 10.75 13.43 12.98
CA VAL A 170 11.70 12.45 12.41
C VAL A 170 10.98 11.15 12.05
N TRP A 171 10.07 10.67 12.91
CA TRP A 171 9.21 9.52 12.59
C TRP A 171 8.31 9.78 11.37
N LEU A 172 7.78 11.00 11.24
CA LEU A 172 6.98 11.42 10.09
C LEU A 172 7.82 11.44 8.80
N ASP A 173 9.03 11.98 8.86
CA ASP A 173 9.95 12.01 7.72
C ASP A 173 10.31 10.59 7.27
N ILE A 174 10.60 9.68 8.21
CA ILE A 174 10.83 8.27 7.91
C ILE A 174 9.62 7.67 7.18
N HIS A 175 8.42 7.85 7.72
CA HIS A 175 7.18 7.31 7.13
C HIS A 175 6.94 7.85 5.71
N VAL A 176 7.09 9.17 5.51
CA VAL A 176 6.86 9.80 4.21
C VAL A 176 7.91 9.36 3.18
N TRP A 177 9.20 9.37 3.51
CA TRP A 177 10.23 9.04 2.53
C TRP A 177 10.30 7.54 2.23
N VAL A 178 9.98 6.68 3.21
CA VAL A 178 9.83 5.24 2.98
C VAL A 178 8.62 4.97 2.08
N SER A 179 7.45 5.57 2.35
CA SER A 179 6.27 5.41 1.48
C SER A 179 6.50 5.92 0.04
N VAL A 180 7.22 7.03 -0.16
CA VAL A 180 7.65 7.49 -1.50
C VAL A 180 8.52 6.44 -2.19
N SER A 181 9.46 5.84 -1.47
CA SER A 181 10.33 4.79 -2.01
C SER A 181 9.54 3.53 -2.39
N ILE A 182 8.58 3.12 -1.55
CA ILE A 182 7.65 2.02 -1.84
C ILE A 182 6.85 2.33 -3.11
N ALA A 183 6.25 3.52 -3.21
CA ALA A 183 5.46 3.91 -4.37
C ALA A 183 6.27 3.82 -5.68
N ALA A 184 7.51 4.33 -5.68
CA ALA A 184 8.41 4.25 -6.83
C ALA A 184 8.71 2.79 -7.22
N ILE A 185 9.03 1.93 -6.25
CA ILE A 185 9.35 0.52 -6.52
C ILE A 185 8.11 -0.26 -6.96
N VAL A 186 6.92 0.02 -6.41
CA VAL A 186 5.65 -0.60 -6.85
C VAL A 186 5.34 -0.23 -8.31
N ILE A 187 5.54 1.04 -8.69
CA ILE A 187 5.37 1.47 -10.09
C ILE A 187 6.33 0.69 -11.00
N ILE A 188 7.61 0.61 -10.64
CA ILE A 188 8.60 -0.17 -11.38
C ILE A 188 8.19 -1.65 -11.45
N HIS A 189 7.77 -2.24 -10.34
CA HIS A 189 7.31 -3.62 -10.26
C HIS A 189 6.15 -3.89 -11.23
N ILE A 190 5.16 -3.00 -11.28
CA ILE A 190 4.01 -3.12 -12.21
C ILE A 190 4.48 -3.00 -13.66
N ILE A 191 5.35 -2.03 -13.98
CA ILE A 191 5.88 -1.82 -15.34
C ILE A 191 6.63 -3.08 -15.81
N LEU A 192 7.50 -3.64 -14.96
CA LEU A 192 8.27 -4.84 -15.29
C LEU A 192 7.37 -6.08 -15.50
N ASN A 193 6.24 -6.13 -14.80
CA ASN A 193 5.27 -7.24 -14.88
C ASN A 193 4.08 -6.95 -15.79
N TRP A 194 4.09 -5.86 -16.56
CA TRP A 194 2.94 -5.41 -17.36
C TRP A 194 2.41 -6.47 -18.34
N ARG A 195 3.32 -7.20 -19.01
CA ARG A 195 2.94 -8.29 -19.92
C ARG A 195 2.15 -9.39 -19.21
N TRP A 196 2.54 -9.74 -18.00
CA TRP A 196 1.86 -10.75 -17.19
C TRP A 196 0.47 -10.26 -16.77
N VAL A 197 0.35 -8.99 -16.37
CA VAL A 197 -0.94 -8.37 -16.03
C VAL A 197 -1.90 -8.46 -17.23
N VAL A 198 -1.48 -8.02 -18.41
CA VAL A 198 -2.33 -8.04 -19.62
C VAL A 198 -2.75 -9.47 -20.00
N GLU A 199 -1.83 -10.42 -19.95
CA GLU A 199 -2.11 -11.82 -20.27
C GLU A 199 -3.11 -12.45 -19.29
N LEU A 200 -2.97 -12.15 -18.00
CA LEU A 200 -3.89 -12.66 -16.98
C LEU A 200 -5.27 -12.02 -17.10
N SER A 201 -5.35 -10.72 -17.39
CA SER A 201 -6.61 -10.03 -17.66
C SER A 201 -7.37 -10.65 -18.85
N LYS A 202 -6.67 -10.97 -19.95
CA LYS A 202 -7.27 -11.64 -21.11
C LYS A 202 -7.87 -13.01 -20.75
N ARG A 203 -7.12 -13.84 -20.03
CA ARG A 203 -7.58 -15.18 -19.61
C ARG A 203 -8.85 -15.13 -18.76
N ILE A 204 -8.99 -14.09 -17.94
CA ILE A 204 -10.17 -13.91 -17.10
C ILE A 204 -11.37 -13.46 -17.93
N ILE A 205 -11.18 -12.54 -18.87
CA ILE A 205 -12.24 -12.12 -19.80
C ILE A 205 -12.74 -13.31 -20.62
N GLU A 206 -11.84 -14.15 -21.12
CA GLU A 206 -12.19 -15.37 -21.87
C GLU A 206 -13.01 -16.35 -21.01
N TRP A 207 -12.65 -16.51 -19.74
CA TRP A 207 -13.41 -17.36 -18.82
C TRP A 207 -14.79 -16.83 -18.50
N PHE A 208 -14.92 -15.52 -18.26
CA PHE A 208 -16.24 -14.89 -18.10
C PHE A 208 -17.09 -15.09 -19.36
N ARG A 209 -16.53 -14.88 -20.56
CA ARG A 209 -17.24 -15.17 -21.83
C ARG A 209 -17.67 -16.62 -21.92
N GLY A 210 -16.80 -17.57 -21.55
CA GLY A 210 -17.12 -19.01 -21.56
C GLY A 210 -18.25 -19.39 -20.61
N LEU A 211 -18.34 -18.75 -19.42
CA LEU A 211 -19.45 -18.95 -18.48
C LEU A 211 -20.78 -18.47 -19.05
N PHE A 212 -20.83 -17.28 -19.65
CA PHE A 212 -22.06 -16.73 -20.23
C PHE A 212 -22.55 -17.57 -21.43
N ILE A 213 -21.65 -17.99 -22.32
CA ILE A 213 -22.02 -18.80 -23.49
C ILE A 213 -22.58 -20.16 -23.07
N ASN A 214 -21.94 -20.84 -22.10
CA ASN A 214 -22.42 -22.13 -21.62
C ASN A 214 -23.76 -22.04 -20.86
N ARG A 215 -24.01 -20.91 -20.18
CA ARG A 215 -25.29 -20.67 -19.49
C ARG A 215 -26.42 -20.47 -20.51
N ASN A 216 -26.22 -19.64 -21.53
CA ASN A 216 -27.22 -19.40 -22.56
C ASN A 216 -27.56 -20.68 -23.36
N LYS A 217 -26.57 -21.54 -23.61
CA LYS A 217 -26.79 -22.84 -24.25
C LYS A 217 -27.60 -23.81 -23.40
N LYS A 218 -27.51 -23.75 -22.07
CA LYS A 218 -28.35 -24.55 -21.17
C LYS A 218 -29.78 -24.03 -21.12
N GLU A 219 -29.97 -22.71 -21.12
CA GLU A 219 -31.28 -22.06 -21.13
C GLU A 219 -32.02 -22.27 -22.48
N SER A 220 -31.31 -22.43 -23.60
CA SER A 220 -31.92 -22.69 -24.91
C SER A 220 -32.26 -24.16 -25.21
N VAL A 221 -31.92 -25.09 -24.32
CA VAL A 221 -32.16 -26.54 -24.47
C VAL A 221 -33.25 -27.03 -23.49
N GLN A 222 -33.76 -26.14 -22.66
CA GLN A 222 -34.97 -26.33 -21.84
C GLN A 222 -36.16 -25.68 -22.53
#